data_AF-A0A091B8C5-F1
#
_entry.id   AF-A0A091B8C5-F1
#
_cell.length_a   1.000
_cell.length_b   1.000
_cell.length_c   1.000
_cell.angle_alpha   90.00
_cell.angle_beta   90.00
_cell.angle_gamma   90.00
#
_symmetry.space_group_name_H-M   'P 1'
#
loop_
_entity.id
_entity.type
_entity.pdbx_description
1 polymer ?
#
loop_
_entity_poly.entity_id
_entity_poly.type
_entity_poly.pdbx_seq_one_letter_code
_entity_poly.pdbx_strand_id
1 'polypeptide(L)'
;MLWTKTFHFSIGNSASAFEFAEPFLNDEEYKKEFEFLLQKQKDFEKFAGAVQNKNFFEAFGMLEKAPYLAKTDSARKLDLCFTKSFAQAKKLLSDDPIRNTPTAKEILKPFCMIPEKKELIHALVKNNNLFLQADGYIKDKKFREYFTLTEQYPFLQEEVMYKKVCTLAELSILKIRAMIDENRYDEAIAGIKQMAVFLPYRPQLMEMGNIIQMRQKLLEYIRCDNIQSAYELVAANPALETMKEFADYDRTFDEVLSRAMEAIGKGEVKQVQQIMAPYAQIDFFKPKIKECERQAVFNRLSTLLAEKSISMARTVAAYYLKTFGKDDEYEQLLRQYGLGQ
;
A
#
# COMPACT_ATOMS: atom_id res chain seq x y z
N MET A 1 3.72 -12.94 -13.89
CA MET A 1 4.44 -14.01 -14.62
C MET A 1 3.90 -15.44 -14.37
N LEU A 2 2.76 -15.63 -13.66
CA LEU A 2 2.02 -16.91 -13.57
C LEU A 2 0.78 -16.99 -14.49
N TRP A 3 0.52 -15.96 -15.29
CA TRP A 3 -0.74 -15.75 -16.04
C TRP A 3 -1.03 -16.76 -17.15
N THR A 4 -0.03 -17.52 -17.60
CA THR A 4 -0.15 -18.54 -18.64
C THR A 4 -0.28 -19.97 -18.08
N LYS A 5 -0.16 -20.17 -16.76
CA LYS A 5 0.01 -21.52 -16.17
C LYS A 5 -1.29 -22.33 -16.00
N THR A 6 -2.44 -21.68 -15.79
CA THR A 6 -3.77 -22.36 -15.80
C THR A 6 -4.35 -22.56 -17.20
N PHE A 7 -3.79 -21.91 -18.22
CA PHE A 7 -4.27 -21.98 -19.59
C PHE A 7 -4.19 -23.41 -20.15
N HIS A 8 -3.10 -24.14 -19.88
CA HIS A 8 -2.89 -25.48 -20.40
C HIS A 8 -3.62 -26.59 -19.63
N PHE A 9 -3.86 -26.41 -18.32
CA PHE A 9 -4.79 -27.28 -17.56
C PHE A 9 -6.23 -27.20 -18.10
N SER A 10 -6.64 -26.02 -18.61
CA SER A 10 -7.99 -25.81 -19.13
C SER A 10 -8.30 -26.51 -20.47
N ILE A 11 -7.29 -27.07 -21.15
CA ILE A 11 -7.43 -27.80 -22.42
C ILE A 11 -7.55 -29.33 -22.19
N GLY A 12 -7.45 -29.80 -20.94
CA GLY A 12 -7.65 -31.21 -20.60
C GLY A 12 -6.52 -32.14 -21.01
N ASN A 13 -5.28 -31.67 -21.14
CA ASN A 13 -4.12 -32.53 -21.32
C ASN A 13 -3.04 -32.24 -20.26
N SER A 14 -2.87 -33.17 -19.33
CA SER A 14 -1.85 -33.12 -18.28
C SER A 14 -0.41 -33.14 -18.82
N ALA A 15 -0.17 -33.72 -20.00
CA ALA A 15 1.14 -33.75 -20.63
C ALA A 15 1.59 -32.35 -21.07
N SER A 16 0.71 -31.59 -21.73
CA SER A 16 1.00 -30.22 -22.15
C SER A 16 1.11 -29.26 -20.95
N ALA A 17 0.39 -29.52 -19.85
CA ALA A 17 0.55 -28.73 -18.63
C ALA A 17 1.93 -28.94 -17.98
N PHE A 18 2.47 -30.15 -18.04
CA PHE A 18 3.80 -30.48 -17.48
C PHE A 18 4.94 -29.82 -18.26
N GLU A 19 4.94 -29.89 -19.60
CA GLU A 19 5.96 -29.27 -20.46
C GLU A 19 6.12 -27.76 -20.20
N PHE A 20 5.02 -27.06 -19.93
CA PHE A 20 5.04 -25.63 -19.60
C PHE A 20 5.45 -25.33 -18.16
N ALA A 21 5.22 -26.27 -17.23
CA ALA A 21 5.53 -26.11 -15.83
C ALA A 21 6.99 -26.46 -15.52
N GLU A 22 7.60 -27.38 -16.28
CA GLU A 22 8.95 -27.93 -16.07
C GLU A 22 10.02 -26.89 -15.71
N PRO A 23 10.15 -25.73 -16.41
CA PRO A 23 11.18 -24.73 -16.09
C PRO A 23 11.05 -24.11 -14.70
N PHE A 24 9.91 -24.28 -14.05
CA PHE A 24 9.54 -23.66 -12.78
C PHE A 24 9.44 -24.64 -11.61
N LEU A 25 9.50 -25.96 -11.87
CA LEU A 25 9.33 -26.98 -10.82
C LEU A 25 10.56 -27.14 -9.90
N ASN A 26 11.65 -26.44 -10.19
CA ASN A 26 12.81 -26.32 -9.30
C ASN A 26 12.50 -25.47 -8.05
N ASP A 27 11.46 -24.63 -8.11
CA ASP A 27 10.95 -23.89 -6.97
C ASP A 27 9.90 -24.73 -6.23
N GLU A 28 10.11 -24.92 -4.93
CA GLU A 28 9.26 -25.76 -4.06
C GLU A 28 7.82 -25.24 -3.94
N GLU A 29 7.60 -23.93 -4.04
CA GLU A 29 6.25 -23.34 -3.99
C GLU A 29 5.50 -23.64 -5.29
N TYR A 30 6.15 -23.45 -6.44
CA TYR A 30 5.55 -23.76 -7.75
C TYR A 30 5.32 -25.25 -7.96
N LYS A 31 6.20 -26.09 -7.43
CA LYS A 31 6.02 -27.55 -7.46
C LYS A 31 4.76 -27.98 -6.71
N LYS A 32 4.58 -27.47 -5.48
CA LYS A 32 3.39 -27.77 -4.67
C LYS A 32 2.10 -27.28 -5.32
N GLU A 33 2.12 -26.07 -5.88
CA GLU A 33 0.97 -25.53 -6.61
C GLU A 33 0.62 -26.41 -7.83
N PHE A 34 1.62 -26.82 -8.61
CA PHE A 34 1.43 -27.67 -9.78
C PHE A 34 0.87 -29.06 -9.41
N GLU A 35 1.44 -29.72 -8.40
CA GLU A 35 0.96 -31.01 -7.89
C GLU A 35 -0.49 -30.93 -7.40
N PHE A 36 -0.85 -29.85 -6.70
CA PHE A 36 -2.23 -29.59 -6.29
C PHE A 36 -3.17 -29.50 -7.50
N LEU A 37 -2.81 -28.74 -8.53
CA LEU A 37 -3.64 -28.59 -9.74
C LEU A 37 -3.78 -29.91 -10.50
N LEU A 38 -2.72 -30.73 -10.54
CA LEU A 38 -2.73 -32.05 -11.18
C LEU A 38 -3.74 -32.99 -10.51
N GLN A 39 -3.79 -33.00 -9.18
CA GLN A 39 -4.77 -33.79 -8.42
C GLN A 39 -6.22 -33.36 -8.69
N LYS A 40 -6.43 -32.14 -9.17
CA LYS A 40 -7.74 -31.55 -9.51
C LYS A 40 -8.10 -31.66 -10.99
N GLN A 41 -7.36 -32.42 -11.80
CA GLN A 41 -7.60 -32.56 -13.24
C GLN A 41 -9.07 -32.87 -13.60
N LYS A 42 -9.70 -33.80 -12.87
CA LYS A 42 -11.12 -34.15 -13.10
C LYS A 42 -12.08 -32.98 -12.87
N ASP A 43 -11.76 -32.09 -11.94
CA ASP A 43 -12.57 -30.90 -11.65
C ASP A 43 -12.50 -29.92 -12.83
N PHE A 44 -11.31 -29.77 -13.45
CA PHE A 44 -11.13 -28.96 -14.66
C PHE A 44 -11.89 -29.53 -15.86
N GLU A 45 -11.79 -30.83 -16.11
CA GLU A 45 -12.50 -31.52 -17.20
C GLU A 45 -14.01 -31.40 -17.04
N LYS A 46 -14.51 -31.69 -15.84
CA LYS A 46 -15.93 -31.56 -15.51
C LYS A 46 -16.42 -30.13 -15.68
N PHE A 47 -15.66 -29.15 -15.21
CA PHE A 47 -16.00 -27.74 -15.35
C PHE A 47 -16.06 -27.30 -16.81
N ALA A 48 -15.04 -27.67 -17.61
CA ALA A 48 -15.02 -27.37 -19.04
C ALA A 48 -16.21 -28.01 -19.76
N GLY A 49 -16.55 -29.27 -19.45
CA GLY A 49 -17.74 -29.94 -19.97
C GLY A 49 -19.04 -29.23 -19.59
N ALA A 50 -19.21 -28.81 -18.33
CA ALA A 50 -20.39 -28.08 -17.88
C ALA A 50 -20.56 -26.74 -18.64
N VAL A 51 -19.47 -26.00 -18.87
CA VAL A 51 -19.50 -24.75 -19.65
C VAL A 51 -19.84 -25.01 -21.12
N GLN A 52 -19.21 -26.00 -21.76
CA GLN A 52 -19.45 -26.34 -23.17
C GLN A 52 -20.89 -26.79 -23.42
N ASN A 53 -21.43 -27.59 -22.51
CA ASN A 53 -22.82 -28.08 -22.57
C ASN A 53 -23.85 -27.04 -22.11
N LYS A 54 -23.42 -25.82 -21.76
CA LYS A 54 -24.27 -24.73 -21.25
C LYS A 54 -25.05 -25.10 -19.97
N ASN A 55 -24.51 -26.01 -19.16
CA ASN A 55 -25.01 -26.34 -17.83
C ASN A 55 -24.58 -25.24 -16.84
N PHE A 56 -25.09 -24.02 -17.03
CA PHE A 56 -24.60 -22.84 -16.30
C PHE A 56 -24.80 -22.93 -14.79
N PHE A 57 -25.92 -23.49 -14.31
CA PHE A 57 -26.15 -23.68 -12.87
C PHE A 57 -25.05 -24.53 -12.22
N GLU A 58 -24.68 -25.65 -12.86
CA GLU A 58 -23.58 -26.49 -12.39
C GLU A 58 -22.24 -25.76 -12.49
N ALA A 59 -21.97 -25.12 -13.62
CA ALA A 59 -20.70 -24.42 -13.84
C ALA A 59 -20.46 -23.28 -12.84
N PHE A 60 -21.46 -22.44 -12.58
CA PHE A 60 -21.35 -21.38 -11.56
C PHE A 60 -21.26 -21.96 -10.14
N GLY A 61 -22.02 -23.03 -9.83
CA GLY A 61 -21.89 -23.72 -8.54
C GLY A 61 -20.52 -24.39 -8.33
N MET A 62 -19.83 -24.78 -9.41
CA MET A 62 -18.44 -25.24 -9.34
C MET A 62 -17.47 -24.09 -9.05
N LEU A 63 -17.66 -22.90 -9.64
CA LEU A 63 -16.81 -21.73 -9.35
C LEU A 63 -16.89 -21.30 -7.89
N GLU A 64 -18.09 -21.34 -7.30
CA GLU A 64 -18.31 -21.01 -5.88
C GLU A 64 -17.56 -21.98 -4.95
N LYS A 65 -17.59 -23.28 -5.26
CA LYS A 65 -16.95 -24.33 -4.43
C LYS A 65 -15.46 -24.48 -4.68
N ALA A 66 -14.99 -24.10 -5.86
CA ALA A 66 -13.61 -24.28 -6.31
C ALA A 66 -13.07 -23.01 -6.98
N PRO A 67 -12.69 -21.98 -6.19
CA PRO A 67 -12.25 -20.68 -6.72
C PRO A 67 -11.03 -20.75 -7.65
N TYR A 68 -10.19 -21.79 -7.53
CA TYR A 68 -9.05 -22.01 -8.43
C TYR A 68 -9.47 -22.22 -9.91
N LEU A 69 -10.72 -22.61 -10.17
CA LEU A 69 -11.29 -22.72 -11.52
C LEU A 69 -11.54 -21.37 -12.19
N ALA A 70 -11.67 -20.28 -11.43
CA ALA A 70 -11.97 -18.94 -11.94
C ALA A 70 -10.89 -18.40 -12.89
N LYS A 71 -9.67 -18.94 -12.81
CA LYS A 71 -8.53 -18.56 -13.65
C LYS A 71 -8.42 -19.34 -14.97
N THR A 72 -9.45 -20.11 -15.33
CA THR A 72 -9.45 -20.95 -16.55
C THR A 72 -10.12 -20.22 -17.73
N ASP A 73 -9.80 -20.65 -18.97
CA ASP A 73 -10.49 -20.15 -20.15
C ASP A 73 -11.99 -20.48 -20.15
N SER A 74 -12.36 -21.64 -19.57
CA SER A 74 -13.76 -22.03 -19.37
C SER A 74 -14.52 -21.06 -18.48
N ALA A 75 -13.90 -20.56 -17.41
CA ALA A 75 -14.51 -19.54 -16.54
C ALA A 75 -14.71 -18.23 -17.29
N ARG A 76 -13.69 -17.80 -18.04
CA ARG A 76 -13.79 -16.61 -18.91
C ARG A 76 -14.92 -16.74 -19.95
N LYS A 77 -15.06 -17.91 -20.57
CA LYS A 77 -16.15 -18.22 -21.52
C LYS A 77 -17.52 -18.18 -20.85
N LEU A 78 -17.65 -18.76 -19.66
CA LEU A 78 -18.87 -18.77 -18.87
C LEU A 78 -19.35 -17.34 -18.55
N ASP A 79 -18.46 -16.49 -18.06
CA ASP A 79 -18.77 -15.08 -17.79
C ASP A 79 -19.11 -14.31 -19.05
N LEU A 80 -18.43 -14.60 -20.16
CA LEU A 80 -18.74 -13.98 -21.46
C LEU A 80 -20.14 -14.36 -21.96
N CYS A 81 -20.59 -15.60 -21.75
CA CYS A 81 -21.93 -16.04 -22.08
C CYS A 81 -22.98 -15.22 -21.32
N PHE A 82 -22.85 -15.10 -20.00
CA PHE A 82 -23.75 -14.28 -19.20
C PHE A 82 -23.72 -12.81 -19.63
N THR A 83 -22.53 -12.22 -19.77
CA THR A 83 -22.35 -10.81 -20.14
C THR A 83 -23.01 -10.48 -21.48
N LYS A 84 -22.88 -11.37 -22.48
CA LYS A 84 -23.51 -11.19 -23.80
C LYS A 84 -25.04 -11.29 -23.72
N SER A 85 -25.56 -12.31 -23.03
CA SER A 85 -27.01 -12.47 -22.84
C SER A 85 -27.61 -11.28 -22.09
N PHE A 86 -26.92 -10.79 -21.05
CA PHE A 86 -27.35 -9.64 -20.27
C PHE A 86 -27.33 -8.35 -21.09
N ALA A 87 -26.25 -8.08 -21.83
CA ALA A 87 -26.18 -6.90 -22.70
C ALA A 87 -27.25 -6.93 -23.80
N GLN A 88 -27.54 -8.09 -24.38
CA GLN A 88 -28.58 -8.26 -25.37
C GLN A 88 -29.98 -8.01 -24.78
N ALA A 89 -30.26 -8.58 -23.60
CA ALA A 89 -31.52 -8.35 -22.89
C ALA A 89 -31.68 -6.87 -22.49
N LYS A 90 -30.61 -6.22 -22.00
CA LYS A 90 -30.60 -4.79 -21.67
C LYS A 90 -30.92 -3.93 -22.89
N LYS A 91 -30.32 -4.24 -24.04
CA LYS A 91 -30.60 -3.55 -25.30
C LYS A 91 -32.06 -3.69 -25.72
N LEU A 92 -32.59 -4.91 -25.73
CA LEU A 92 -33.99 -5.18 -26.05
C LEU A 92 -34.96 -4.40 -25.17
N LEU A 93 -34.70 -4.36 -23.86
CA LEU A 93 -35.51 -3.61 -22.91
C LEU A 93 -35.37 -2.10 -23.07
N SER A 94 -34.22 -1.61 -23.54
CA SER A 94 -34.02 -0.18 -23.82
C SER A 94 -34.77 0.28 -25.07
N ASP A 95 -34.94 -0.61 -26.06
CA ASP A 95 -35.62 -0.31 -27.32
C ASP A 95 -37.15 -0.25 -27.15
N ASP A 96 -37.75 -1.28 -26.55
CA ASP A 96 -39.19 -1.34 -26.22
C ASP A 96 -39.42 -2.29 -25.04
N PRO A 97 -39.50 -1.77 -23.79
CA PRO A 97 -39.66 -2.61 -22.61
C PRO A 97 -40.95 -3.43 -22.64
N ILE A 98 -42.05 -2.90 -23.18
CA ILE A 98 -43.37 -3.53 -23.13
C ILE A 98 -43.38 -4.75 -24.05
N ARG A 99 -42.90 -4.60 -25.28
CA ARG A 99 -42.94 -5.67 -26.28
C ARG A 99 -41.80 -6.67 -26.10
N ASN A 100 -40.62 -6.22 -25.66
CA ASN A 100 -39.42 -7.07 -25.66
C ASN A 100 -39.15 -7.79 -24.33
N THR A 101 -39.91 -7.49 -23.25
CA THR A 101 -39.75 -8.18 -21.96
C THR A 101 -39.80 -9.72 -22.06
N PRO A 102 -40.75 -10.35 -22.78
CA PRO A 102 -40.78 -11.80 -22.92
C PRO A 102 -39.49 -12.36 -23.55
N THR A 103 -39.01 -11.73 -24.63
CA THR A 103 -37.78 -12.12 -25.33
C THR A 103 -36.55 -11.94 -24.45
N ALA A 104 -36.46 -10.82 -23.72
CA ALA A 104 -35.37 -10.56 -22.79
C ALA A 104 -35.32 -11.60 -21.66
N LYS A 105 -36.48 -11.99 -21.11
CA LYS A 105 -36.58 -13.04 -20.09
C LYS A 105 -36.14 -14.41 -20.62
N GLU A 106 -36.52 -14.78 -21.85
CA GLU A 106 -36.09 -16.06 -22.44
C GLU A 106 -34.56 -16.09 -22.69
N ILE A 107 -33.94 -15.00 -23.10
CA ILE A 107 -32.46 -14.91 -23.24
C ILE A 107 -31.75 -15.11 -21.89
N LEU A 108 -32.34 -14.62 -20.80
CA LEU A 108 -31.77 -14.67 -19.45
C LEU A 108 -32.15 -15.91 -18.65
N LYS A 109 -33.15 -16.66 -19.10
CA LYS A 109 -33.69 -17.87 -18.46
C LYS A 109 -32.63 -18.88 -18.02
N PRO A 110 -31.56 -19.16 -18.80
CA PRO A 110 -30.51 -20.09 -18.37
C PRO A 110 -29.77 -19.66 -17.09
N PHE A 111 -29.85 -18.38 -16.72
CA PHE A 111 -29.14 -17.81 -15.58
C PHE A 111 -30.02 -17.48 -14.37
N CYS A 112 -31.36 -17.58 -14.51
CA CYS A 112 -32.31 -17.21 -13.45
C CYS A 112 -32.23 -18.09 -12.18
N MET A 113 -31.63 -19.28 -12.29
CA MET A 113 -31.43 -20.19 -11.16
C MET A 113 -30.11 -19.95 -10.43
N ILE A 114 -29.23 -19.09 -10.95
CA ILE A 114 -27.94 -18.78 -10.32
C ILE A 114 -28.18 -17.63 -9.32
N PRO A 115 -27.96 -17.84 -8.01
CA PRO A 115 -28.29 -16.85 -6.99
C PRO A 115 -27.73 -15.45 -7.28
N GLU A 116 -26.43 -15.37 -7.59
CA GLU A 116 -25.74 -14.10 -7.88
C GLU A 116 -26.29 -13.37 -9.13
N LYS A 117 -26.84 -14.10 -10.11
CA LYS A 117 -27.31 -13.51 -11.37
C LYS A 117 -28.80 -13.20 -11.34
N LYS A 118 -29.57 -13.98 -10.58
CA LYS A 118 -31.02 -13.86 -10.44
C LYS A 118 -31.45 -12.46 -10.01
N GLU A 119 -30.81 -11.90 -8.99
CA GLU A 119 -31.17 -10.59 -8.47
C GLU A 119 -30.88 -9.47 -9.49
N LEU A 120 -29.73 -9.54 -10.17
CA LEU A 120 -29.37 -8.60 -11.23
C LEU A 120 -30.32 -8.69 -12.44
N ILE A 121 -30.73 -9.91 -12.82
CA ILE A 121 -31.73 -10.15 -13.87
C ILE A 121 -33.08 -9.55 -13.48
N HIS A 122 -33.52 -9.77 -12.24
CA HIS A 122 -34.77 -9.21 -11.74
C HIS A 122 -34.74 -7.67 -11.75
N ALA A 123 -33.63 -7.09 -11.27
CA ALA A 123 -33.42 -5.65 -11.29
C ALA A 123 -33.45 -5.08 -12.71
N LEU A 124 -32.81 -5.75 -13.68
CA LEU A 124 -32.81 -5.32 -15.09
C LEU A 124 -34.24 -5.27 -15.66
N VAL A 125 -35.02 -6.32 -15.46
CA VAL A 125 -36.39 -6.39 -16.00
C VAL A 125 -37.29 -5.34 -15.34
N LYS A 126 -37.19 -5.15 -14.03
CA LYS A 126 -38.06 -4.25 -13.27
C LYS A 126 -37.67 -2.77 -13.40
N ASN A 127 -36.38 -2.49 -13.48
CA ASN A 127 -35.81 -1.14 -13.38
C ASN A 127 -34.93 -0.77 -14.58
N ASN A 128 -35.29 -1.23 -15.79
CA ASN A 128 -34.49 -1.01 -17.02
C ASN A 128 -34.13 0.47 -17.28
N ASN A 129 -35.01 1.39 -16.89
CA ASN A 129 -34.80 2.83 -17.00
C ASN A 129 -33.59 3.31 -16.18
N LEU A 130 -33.32 2.72 -15.02
CA LEU A 130 -32.16 3.06 -14.19
C LEU A 130 -30.85 2.58 -14.84
N PHE A 131 -30.87 1.42 -15.52
CA PHE A 131 -29.72 0.97 -16.31
C PHE A 131 -29.45 1.89 -17.50
N LEU A 132 -30.49 2.32 -18.21
CA LEU A 132 -30.37 3.27 -19.32
C LEU A 132 -29.83 4.63 -18.84
N GLN A 133 -30.30 5.10 -17.69
CA GLN A 133 -29.81 6.32 -17.07
C GLN A 133 -28.33 6.21 -16.68
N ALA A 134 -27.93 5.07 -16.10
CA ALA A 134 -26.54 4.79 -15.75
C ALA A 134 -25.63 4.80 -16.98
N ASP A 135 -26.03 4.12 -18.07
CA ASP A 135 -25.32 4.12 -19.35
C ASP A 135 -25.20 5.54 -19.93
N GLY A 136 -26.26 6.34 -19.84
CA GLY A 136 -26.27 7.75 -20.24
C GLY A 136 -25.26 8.59 -19.47
N TYR A 137 -25.19 8.44 -18.15
CA TYR A 137 -24.19 9.15 -17.34
C TYR A 137 -22.76 8.76 -17.69
N ILE A 138 -22.48 7.47 -17.95
CA ILE A 138 -21.16 7.04 -18.40
C ILE A 138 -20.81 7.67 -19.75
N LYS A 139 -21.74 7.61 -20.72
CA LYS A 139 -21.54 8.15 -22.08
C LYS A 139 -21.24 9.65 -22.05
N ASP A 140 -21.97 10.39 -21.22
CA ASP A 140 -21.82 11.84 -21.04
C ASP A 140 -20.66 12.21 -20.09
N LYS A 141 -19.92 11.23 -19.56
CA LYS A 141 -18.84 11.41 -18.57
C LYS A 141 -19.30 12.09 -17.27
N LYS A 142 -20.58 11.95 -16.92
CA LYS A 142 -21.21 12.43 -15.69
C LYS A 142 -20.98 11.44 -14.55
N PHE A 143 -19.71 11.22 -14.18
CA PHE A 143 -19.33 10.19 -13.23
C PHE A 143 -19.86 10.43 -11.82
N ARG A 144 -20.01 11.69 -11.40
CA ARG A 144 -20.61 12.02 -10.10
C ARG A 144 -22.04 11.49 -10.01
N GLU A 145 -22.86 11.81 -11.01
CA GLU A 145 -24.24 11.39 -11.12
C GLU A 145 -24.35 9.87 -11.25
N TYR A 146 -23.44 9.25 -12.01
CA TYR A 146 -23.33 7.79 -12.09
C TYR A 146 -23.12 7.16 -10.71
N PHE A 147 -22.13 7.62 -9.95
CA PHE A 147 -21.85 7.04 -8.63
C PHE A 147 -22.97 7.32 -7.62
N THR A 148 -23.57 8.51 -7.63
CA THR A 148 -24.75 8.81 -6.80
C THR A 148 -25.90 7.85 -7.12
N LEU A 149 -26.14 7.55 -8.40
CA LEU A 149 -27.16 6.58 -8.80
C LEU A 149 -26.83 5.16 -8.29
N THR A 150 -25.57 4.75 -8.37
CA THR A 150 -25.14 3.41 -7.91
C THR A 150 -25.14 3.26 -6.39
N GLU A 151 -24.96 4.34 -5.63
CA GLU A 151 -25.13 4.35 -4.18
C GLU A 151 -26.61 4.21 -3.79
N GLN A 152 -27.49 4.91 -4.51
CA GLN A 152 -28.94 4.83 -4.29
C GLN A 152 -29.52 3.47 -4.70
N TYR A 153 -28.95 2.85 -5.75
CA TYR A 153 -29.39 1.58 -6.31
C TYR A 153 -28.23 0.58 -6.41
N PRO A 154 -27.88 -0.12 -5.30
CA PRO A 154 -26.68 -0.96 -5.22
C PRO A 154 -26.59 -2.09 -6.25
N PHE A 155 -27.71 -2.57 -6.79
CA PHE A 155 -27.69 -3.59 -7.85
C PHE A 155 -26.96 -3.13 -9.12
N LEU A 156 -26.79 -1.82 -9.34
CA LEU A 156 -26.00 -1.28 -10.44
C LEU A 156 -24.50 -1.52 -10.25
N GLN A 157 -24.03 -1.72 -9.00
CA GLN A 157 -22.62 -2.01 -8.69
C GLN A 157 -22.21 -3.43 -9.13
N GLU A 158 -23.18 -4.33 -9.29
CA GLU A 158 -22.96 -5.68 -9.81
C GLU A 158 -22.72 -5.71 -11.33
N GLU A 159 -22.99 -4.61 -12.03
CA GLU A 159 -22.79 -4.54 -13.46
C GLU A 159 -21.30 -4.57 -13.84
N VAL A 160 -20.99 -5.26 -14.93
CA VAL A 160 -19.64 -5.26 -15.52
C VAL A 160 -19.16 -3.84 -15.84
N MET A 161 -20.04 -2.93 -16.24
CA MET A 161 -19.68 -1.53 -16.51
C MET A 161 -19.24 -0.79 -15.26
N TYR A 162 -19.86 -1.02 -14.10
CA TYR A 162 -19.42 -0.43 -12.83
C TYR A 162 -17.99 -0.82 -12.52
N LYS A 163 -17.67 -2.12 -12.61
CA LYS A 163 -16.31 -2.64 -12.42
C LYS A 163 -15.31 -1.98 -13.37
N LYS A 164 -15.68 -1.80 -14.64
CA LYS A 164 -14.82 -1.12 -15.64
C LYS A 164 -14.57 0.35 -15.31
N VAL A 165 -15.59 1.09 -14.86
CA VAL A 165 -15.45 2.50 -14.44
C VAL A 165 -14.57 2.61 -13.19
N CYS A 166 -14.74 1.70 -12.23
CA CYS A 166 -13.87 1.59 -11.06
C CYS A 166 -12.41 1.31 -11.43
N THR A 167 -12.15 0.35 -12.32
CA THR A 167 -10.79 0.07 -12.81
C THR A 167 -10.15 1.29 -13.49
N LEU A 168 -10.93 2.07 -14.26
CA LEU A 168 -10.43 3.32 -14.84
C LEU A 168 -10.03 4.34 -13.75
N ALA A 169 -10.82 4.43 -12.68
CA ALA A 169 -10.51 5.30 -11.55
C ALA A 169 -9.24 4.85 -10.82
N GLU A 170 -9.10 3.55 -10.56
CA GLU A 170 -7.93 2.94 -9.92
C GLU A 170 -6.65 3.20 -10.70
N LEU A 171 -6.67 3.04 -12.03
CA LEU A 171 -5.53 3.37 -12.89
C LEU A 171 -5.14 4.84 -12.80
N SER A 172 -6.12 5.74 -12.63
CA SER A 172 -5.87 7.17 -12.48
C SER A 172 -5.26 7.47 -11.09
N ILE A 173 -5.74 6.81 -10.05
CA ILE A 173 -5.20 6.92 -8.68
C ILE A 173 -3.75 6.43 -8.62
N LEU A 174 -3.42 5.33 -9.30
CA LEU A 174 -2.04 4.84 -9.40
C LEU A 174 -1.10 5.90 -10.02
N LYS A 175 -1.56 6.62 -11.05
CA LYS A 175 -0.78 7.71 -11.65
C LYS A 175 -0.58 8.87 -10.68
N ILE A 176 -1.61 9.24 -9.91
CA ILE A 176 -1.50 10.29 -8.90
C ILE A 176 -0.49 9.87 -7.82
N ARG A 177 -0.50 8.61 -7.37
CA ARG A 177 0.51 8.09 -6.43
C ARG A 177 1.92 8.21 -6.96
N ALA A 178 2.15 7.80 -8.21
CA ALA A 178 3.45 7.96 -8.86
C ALA A 178 3.89 9.43 -8.89
N MET A 179 2.99 10.38 -9.19
CA MET A 179 3.30 11.81 -9.13
C MET A 179 3.70 12.27 -7.70
N ILE A 180 3.05 11.75 -6.66
CA ILE A 180 3.39 12.05 -5.26
C ILE A 180 4.79 11.54 -4.92
N ASP A 181 5.13 10.32 -5.34
CA ASP A 181 6.44 9.72 -5.11
C ASP A 181 7.56 10.38 -5.92
N GLU A 182 7.23 10.95 -7.08
CA GLU A 182 8.12 11.77 -7.91
C GLU A 182 8.18 13.25 -7.46
N ASN A 183 7.56 13.61 -6.32
CA ASN A 183 7.45 14.99 -5.82
C ASN A 183 6.74 15.99 -6.76
N ARG A 184 5.96 15.51 -7.73
CA ARG A 184 5.16 16.31 -8.68
C ARG A 184 3.83 16.71 -8.06
N TYR A 185 3.90 17.46 -6.97
CA TYR A 185 2.75 17.74 -6.10
C TYR A 185 1.63 18.54 -6.76
N ASP A 186 1.95 19.55 -7.58
CA ASP A 186 0.94 20.36 -8.25
C ASP A 186 0.11 19.53 -9.25
N GLU A 187 0.77 18.63 -9.98
CA GLU A 187 0.12 17.69 -10.89
C GLU A 187 -0.72 16.66 -10.13
N ALA A 188 -0.21 16.13 -9.02
CA ALA A 188 -0.96 15.22 -8.16
C ALA A 188 -2.23 15.88 -7.59
N ILE A 189 -2.14 17.14 -7.13
CA ILE A 189 -3.29 17.91 -6.63
C ILE A 189 -4.31 18.15 -7.75
N ALA A 190 -3.86 18.50 -8.95
CA ALA A 190 -4.73 18.65 -10.11
C ALA A 190 -5.46 17.33 -10.44
N GLY A 191 -4.74 16.21 -10.40
CA GLY A 191 -5.31 14.86 -10.56
C GLY A 191 -6.36 14.52 -9.50
N ILE A 192 -6.07 14.80 -8.21
CA ILE A 192 -7.01 14.61 -7.09
C ILE A 192 -8.31 15.40 -7.33
N LYS A 193 -8.21 16.66 -7.73
CA LYS A 193 -9.37 17.51 -8.02
C LYS A 193 -10.22 16.96 -9.17
N GLN A 194 -9.59 16.49 -10.24
CA GLN A 194 -10.29 15.84 -11.36
C GLN A 194 -10.99 14.55 -10.92
N MET A 195 -10.35 13.77 -10.05
CA MET A 195 -10.88 12.49 -9.55
C MET A 195 -11.97 12.63 -8.48
N ALA A 196 -12.22 13.82 -7.94
CA ALA A 196 -13.22 14.05 -6.89
C ALA A 196 -14.68 13.74 -7.29
N VAL A 197 -14.94 13.55 -8.59
CA VAL A 197 -16.23 13.09 -9.14
C VAL A 197 -16.44 11.58 -8.94
N PHE A 198 -15.39 10.80 -8.70
CA PHE A 198 -15.46 9.37 -8.41
C PHE A 198 -15.70 9.16 -6.91
N LEU A 199 -16.97 9.23 -6.50
CA LEU A 199 -17.38 9.29 -5.09
C LEU A 199 -16.79 8.18 -4.20
N PRO A 200 -16.74 6.89 -4.63
CA PRO A 200 -16.21 5.82 -3.79
C PRO A 200 -14.75 6.00 -3.38
N TYR A 201 -13.98 6.79 -4.15
CA TYR A 201 -12.54 6.97 -3.95
C TYR A 201 -12.20 8.26 -3.19
N ARG A 202 -13.18 9.07 -2.80
CA ARG A 202 -12.94 10.33 -2.07
C ARG A 202 -12.10 10.16 -0.80
N PRO A 203 -12.33 9.16 0.07
CA PRO A 203 -11.52 8.99 1.27
C PRO A 203 -10.03 8.81 0.95
N GLN A 204 -9.72 7.95 -0.02
CA GLN A 204 -8.36 7.69 -0.48
C GLN A 204 -7.72 8.95 -1.10
N LEU A 205 -8.47 9.69 -1.92
CA LEU A 205 -8.00 10.93 -2.53
C LEU A 205 -7.73 12.03 -1.49
N MET A 206 -8.53 12.10 -0.42
CA MET A 206 -8.35 13.04 0.68
C MET A 206 -7.09 12.69 1.49
N GLU A 207 -6.88 11.41 1.79
CA GLU A 207 -5.66 10.93 2.45
C GLU A 207 -4.41 11.29 1.63
N MET A 208 -4.44 11.06 0.31
CA MET A 208 -3.36 11.47 -0.59
C MET A 208 -3.12 12.98 -0.56
N GLY A 209 -4.18 13.79 -0.50
CA GLY A 209 -4.06 15.24 -0.31
C GLY A 209 -3.35 15.63 1.00
N ASN A 210 -3.67 14.94 2.11
CA ASN A 210 -3.02 15.17 3.40
C ASN A 210 -1.52 14.80 3.36
N ILE A 211 -1.18 13.68 2.70
CA ILE A 211 0.22 13.27 2.49
C ILE A 211 0.97 14.35 1.72
N ILE A 212 0.42 14.87 0.62
CA ILE A 212 1.04 15.95 -0.15
C ILE A 212 1.29 17.18 0.73
N GLN A 213 0.30 17.60 1.52
CA GLN A 213 0.46 18.76 2.42
C GLN A 213 1.57 18.56 3.44
N MET A 214 1.66 17.37 4.04
CA MET A 214 2.73 17.06 4.99
C MET A 214 4.11 17.09 4.33
N ARG A 215 4.26 16.45 3.15
CA ARG A 215 5.52 16.45 2.41
C ARG A 215 5.93 17.86 1.99
N GLN A 216 5.01 18.67 1.47
CA GLN A 216 5.29 20.07 1.10
C GLN A 216 5.73 20.92 2.32
N LYS A 217 5.07 20.77 3.47
CA LYS A 217 5.47 21.45 4.72
C LYS A 217 6.88 21.06 5.16
N LEU A 218 7.21 19.77 5.09
CA LEU A 218 8.55 19.29 5.42
C LEU A 218 9.60 19.91 4.50
N LEU A 219 9.35 19.91 3.19
CA LEU A 219 10.26 20.54 2.21
C LEU A 219 10.44 22.04 2.46
N GLU A 220 9.38 22.73 2.89
CA GLU A 220 9.48 24.14 3.27
C GLU A 220 10.35 24.34 4.52
N TYR A 221 10.19 23.52 5.56
CA TYR A 221 11.04 23.58 6.75
C TYR A 221 12.51 23.27 6.43
N ILE A 222 12.77 22.27 5.59
CA ILE A 222 14.12 21.95 5.10
C ILE A 222 14.72 23.15 4.34
N ARG A 223 13.95 23.75 3.40
CA ARG A 223 14.42 24.90 2.62
C ARG A 223 14.75 26.12 3.48
N CYS A 224 13.98 26.33 4.54
CA CYS A 224 14.17 27.45 5.46
C CYS A 224 15.16 27.13 6.60
N ASP A 225 15.81 25.97 6.59
CA ASP A 225 16.69 25.47 7.64
C ASP A 225 16.04 25.51 9.05
N ASN A 226 14.72 25.28 9.09
CA ASN A 226 13.97 25.21 10.35
C ASN A 226 14.07 23.79 10.92
N ILE A 227 15.24 23.50 11.49
CA ILE A 227 15.60 22.20 12.07
C ILE A 227 14.52 21.70 13.03
N GLN A 228 14.11 22.52 14.01
CA GLN A 228 13.15 22.09 15.02
C GLN A 228 11.83 21.61 14.39
N SER A 229 11.21 22.43 13.54
CA SER A 229 9.92 22.06 12.92
C SER A 229 10.04 20.90 11.95
N ALA A 230 11.17 20.73 11.26
CA ALA A 230 11.39 19.59 10.37
C ALA A 230 11.38 18.27 11.15
N TYR A 231 12.18 18.17 12.23
CA TYR A 231 12.28 16.95 13.03
C TYR A 231 11.02 16.68 13.86
N GLU A 232 10.36 17.71 14.40
CA GLU A 232 9.07 17.54 15.09
C GLU A 232 8.00 16.98 14.13
N LEU A 233 7.98 17.45 12.88
CA LEU A 233 7.03 16.96 11.88
C LEU A 233 7.30 15.50 11.52
N VAL A 234 8.56 15.09 11.37
CA VAL A 234 8.95 13.69 11.12
C VAL A 234 8.67 12.80 12.33
N ALA A 235 8.95 13.25 13.55
CA ALA A 235 8.65 12.51 14.77
C ALA A 235 7.15 12.24 14.92
N ALA A 236 6.30 13.22 14.57
CA ALA A 236 4.84 13.05 14.55
C ALA A 236 4.35 12.19 13.37
N ASN A 237 5.14 12.07 12.29
CA ASN A 237 4.76 11.37 11.07
C ASN A 237 5.93 10.53 10.52
N PRO A 238 6.23 9.36 11.11
CA PRO A 238 7.43 8.57 10.80
C PRO A 238 7.58 8.18 9.32
N ALA A 239 6.48 8.10 8.56
CA ALA A 239 6.53 7.83 7.12
C ALA A 239 7.38 8.86 6.34
N LEU A 240 7.51 10.08 6.86
CA LEU A 240 8.32 11.14 6.24
C LEU A 240 9.83 10.88 6.33
N GLU A 241 10.28 10.04 7.27
CA GLU A 241 11.70 9.69 7.43
C GLU A 241 12.27 9.00 6.17
N THR A 242 11.42 8.31 5.43
CA THR A 242 11.79 7.62 4.18
C THR A 242 11.92 8.56 2.97
N MET A 243 11.57 9.84 3.11
CA MET A 243 11.76 10.82 2.04
C MET A 243 13.24 11.06 1.83
N LYS A 244 13.66 11.01 0.56
CA LYS A 244 15.06 11.24 0.19
C LYS A 244 15.55 12.61 0.65
N GLU A 245 14.72 13.64 0.52
CA GLU A 245 15.06 15.01 0.89
C GLU A 245 15.30 15.15 2.39
N PHE A 246 14.51 14.45 3.21
CA PHE A 246 14.74 14.44 4.65
C PHE A 246 15.97 13.61 5.01
N ALA A 247 16.18 12.45 4.39
CA ALA A 247 17.38 11.65 4.61
C ALA A 247 18.67 12.41 4.24
N ASP A 248 18.63 13.17 3.14
CA ASP A 248 19.75 14.02 2.73
C ASP A 248 19.92 15.22 3.68
N TYR A 249 18.83 15.79 4.18
CA TYR A 249 18.86 16.84 5.23
C TYR A 249 19.41 16.31 6.56
N ASP A 250 19.05 15.09 6.95
CA ASP A 250 19.47 14.46 8.19
C ASP A 250 20.98 14.17 8.21
N ARG A 251 21.58 13.87 7.06
CA ARG A 251 23.04 13.74 6.93
C ARG A 251 23.80 15.02 7.29
N THR A 252 23.18 16.19 7.26
CA THR A 252 23.84 17.42 7.76
C THR A 252 24.15 17.32 9.26
N PHE A 253 23.35 16.55 10.02
CA PHE A 253 23.64 16.26 11.41
C PHE A 253 24.86 15.36 11.59
N ASP A 254 25.19 14.49 10.62
CA ASP A 254 26.42 13.67 10.69
C ASP A 254 27.68 14.55 10.72
N GLU A 255 27.67 15.69 10.03
CA GLU A 255 28.78 16.66 10.07
C GLU A 255 28.86 17.36 11.43
N VAL A 256 27.71 17.69 12.04
CA VAL A 256 27.63 18.22 13.41
C VAL A 256 28.18 17.19 14.40
N LEU A 257 27.78 15.93 14.26
CA LEU A 257 28.24 14.83 15.09
C LEU A 257 29.74 14.59 14.93
N SER A 258 30.26 14.65 13.71
CA SER A 258 31.70 14.49 13.42
C SER A 258 32.53 15.56 14.13
N ARG A 259 32.10 16.83 14.06
CA ARG A 259 32.75 17.92 14.81
C ARG A 259 32.65 17.73 16.32
N ALA A 260 31.51 17.26 16.82
CA ALA A 260 31.36 16.96 18.24
C ALA A 260 32.28 15.81 18.67
N MET A 261 32.52 14.79 17.83
CA MET A 261 33.42 13.68 18.14
C MET A 261 34.87 14.13 18.35
N GLU A 262 35.34 15.15 17.62
CA GLU A 262 36.68 15.72 17.85
C GLU A 262 36.80 16.34 19.25
N ALA A 263 35.78 17.12 19.66
CA ALA A 263 35.71 17.72 21.00
C ALA A 263 35.52 16.66 22.10
N ILE A 264 34.73 15.62 21.83
CA ILE A 264 34.55 14.46 22.71
C ILE A 264 35.90 13.78 22.96
N GLY A 265 36.69 13.53 21.91
CA GLY A 265 38.01 12.90 22.02
C GLY A 265 38.99 13.66 22.93
N LYS A 266 38.84 14.99 23.01
CA LYS A 266 39.64 15.87 23.87
C LYS A 266 39.03 16.09 25.27
N GLY A 267 37.82 15.58 25.52
CA GLY A 267 37.07 15.81 26.75
C GLY A 267 36.54 17.25 26.90
N GLU A 268 36.31 17.96 25.80
CA GLU A 268 35.89 19.37 25.77
C GLU A 268 34.36 19.52 25.89
N VAL A 269 33.81 19.19 27.07
CA VAL A 269 32.35 19.14 27.33
C VAL A 269 31.61 20.43 26.91
N LYS A 270 32.17 21.61 27.21
CA LYS A 270 31.56 22.89 26.83
C LYS A 270 31.46 23.09 25.32
N GLN A 271 32.46 22.60 24.58
CA GLN A 271 32.46 22.71 23.13
C GLN A 271 31.44 21.75 22.51
N VAL A 272 31.31 20.54 23.05
CA VAL A 272 30.25 19.59 22.66
C VAL A 272 28.87 20.22 22.86
N GLN A 273 28.63 20.86 24.00
CA GLN A 273 27.37 21.59 24.27
C GLN A 273 27.11 22.72 23.28
N GLN A 274 28.14 23.50 22.93
CA GLN A 274 28.02 24.57 21.94
C GLN A 274 27.70 24.04 20.54
N ILE A 275 28.36 22.94 20.12
CA ILE A 275 28.12 22.29 18.83
C ILE A 275 26.69 21.74 18.76
N MET A 276 26.21 21.14 19.85
CA MET A 276 24.88 20.50 19.92
C MET A 276 23.74 21.46 20.25
N ALA A 277 24.04 22.71 20.66
CA ALA A 277 23.05 23.68 21.10
C ALA A 277 21.87 23.90 20.13
N PRO A 278 22.07 23.96 18.79
CA PRO A 278 20.96 24.12 17.84
C PRO A 278 19.93 22.97 17.88
N TYR A 279 20.33 21.79 18.35
CA TYR A 279 19.52 20.57 18.37
C TYR A 279 18.99 20.22 19.77
N ALA A 280 19.47 20.90 20.82
CA ALA A 280 19.23 20.52 22.22
C ALA A 280 17.75 20.52 22.63
N GLN A 281 16.92 21.36 21.99
CA GLN A 281 15.48 21.42 22.29
C GLN A 281 14.65 20.41 21.51
N ILE A 282 15.24 19.72 20.54
CA ILE A 282 14.54 18.78 19.66
C ILE A 282 14.54 17.40 20.32
N ASP A 283 13.37 16.88 20.67
CA ASP A 283 13.22 15.59 21.37
C ASP A 283 13.90 14.44 20.64
N PHE A 284 13.85 14.45 19.30
CA PHE A 284 14.52 13.49 18.43
C PHE A 284 16.01 13.31 18.76
N PHE A 285 16.72 14.40 19.08
CA PHE A 285 18.16 14.40 19.32
C PHE A 285 18.57 14.25 20.78
N LYS A 286 17.65 14.43 21.74
CA LYS A 286 17.99 14.40 23.17
C LYS A 286 18.78 13.16 23.61
N PRO A 287 18.44 11.92 23.18
CA PRO A 287 19.22 10.74 23.55
C PRO A 287 20.66 10.80 23.03
N LYS A 288 20.84 11.21 21.77
CA LYS A 288 22.15 11.29 21.12
C LYS A 288 23.02 12.38 21.73
N ILE A 289 22.44 13.55 22.01
CA ILE A 289 23.13 14.67 22.66
C ILE A 289 23.59 14.26 24.06
N LYS A 290 22.72 13.63 24.85
CA LYS A 290 23.05 13.12 26.19
C LYS A 290 24.23 12.15 26.14
N GLU A 291 24.27 11.27 25.15
CA GLU A 291 25.37 10.32 24.97
C GLU A 291 26.69 11.01 24.57
N CYS A 292 26.64 11.99 23.66
CA CYS A 292 27.80 12.80 23.32
C CYS A 292 28.38 13.54 24.53
N GLU A 293 27.53 14.12 25.37
CA GLU A 293 27.96 14.76 26.62
C GLU A 293 28.55 13.75 27.60
N ARG A 294 27.92 12.58 27.78
CA ARG A 294 28.44 11.49 28.63
C ARG A 294 29.86 11.12 28.22
N GLN A 295 30.08 10.84 26.93
CA GLN A 295 31.39 10.43 26.43
C GLN A 295 32.46 11.52 26.60
N ALA A 296 32.10 12.80 26.39
CA ALA A 296 33.03 13.91 26.61
C ALA A 296 33.47 14.00 28.08
N VAL A 297 32.53 13.84 29.02
CA VAL A 297 32.82 13.87 30.46
C VAL A 297 33.68 12.67 30.85
N PHE A 298 33.38 11.49 30.31
CA PHE A 298 34.19 10.28 30.50
C PHE A 298 35.64 10.48 30.02
N ASN A 299 35.83 10.97 28.80
CA ASN A 299 37.16 11.22 28.25
C ASN A 299 37.91 12.27 29.07
N ARG A 300 37.22 13.33 29.53
CA ARG A 300 37.82 14.34 30.41
C ARG A 300 38.31 13.75 31.73
N LEU A 301 37.50 12.85 32.34
CA LEU A 301 37.89 12.14 33.56
C LEU A 301 39.14 11.29 33.32
N SER A 302 39.16 10.52 32.23
CA SER A 302 40.29 9.70 31.83
C SER A 302 41.58 10.52 31.68
N THR A 303 41.53 11.66 30.97
CA THR A 303 42.68 12.56 30.82
C THR A 303 43.18 13.09 32.16
N LEU A 304 42.29 13.56 33.05
CA LEU A 304 42.69 14.09 34.36
C LEU A 304 43.32 13.01 35.26
N LEU A 305 42.84 11.76 35.18
CA LEU A 305 43.43 10.63 35.89
C LEU A 305 44.83 10.30 35.35
N ALA A 306 45.01 10.31 34.03
CA ALA A 306 46.32 10.13 33.40
C ALA A 306 47.32 11.24 33.78
N GLU A 307 46.86 12.50 33.86
CA GLU A 307 47.64 13.66 34.32
C GLU A 307 47.90 13.67 35.84
N LYS A 308 47.32 12.72 36.60
CA LYS A 308 47.37 12.64 38.07
C LYS A 308 46.73 13.85 38.79
N SER A 309 45.81 14.54 38.12
CA SER A 309 45.03 15.67 38.65
C SER A 309 43.84 15.18 39.51
N ILE A 310 44.14 14.46 40.60
CA ILE A 310 43.14 13.68 41.38
C ILE A 310 42.00 14.54 41.97
N SER A 311 42.28 15.76 42.43
CA SER A 311 41.24 16.64 42.98
C SER A 311 40.18 17.01 41.95
N MET A 312 40.61 17.39 40.74
CA MET A 312 39.73 17.72 39.63
C MET A 312 39.03 16.47 39.08
N ALA A 313 39.73 15.34 39.00
CA ALA A 313 39.15 14.07 38.58
C ALA A 313 37.98 13.65 39.49
N ARG A 314 38.11 13.81 40.81
CA ARG A 314 37.01 13.55 41.76
C ARG A 314 35.78 14.42 41.51
N THR A 315 35.98 15.71 41.19
CA THR A 315 34.87 16.62 40.86
C THR A 315 34.15 16.20 39.59
N VAL A 316 34.90 15.83 38.54
CA VAL A 316 34.32 15.36 37.27
C VAL A 316 33.62 14.01 37.43
N ALA A 317 34.18 13.09 38.21
CA ALA A 317 33.58 11.80 38.53
C ALA A 317 32.25 11.95 39.30
N ALA A 318 32.19 12.85 40.28
CA ALA A 318 30.96 13.17 41.00
C ALA A 318 29.88 13.75 40.07
N TYR A 319 30.27 14.63 39.13
CA TYR A 319 29.36 15.16 38.12
C TYR A 319 28.85 14.07 37.17
N TYR A 320 29.73 13.17 36.73
CA TYR A 320 29.38 12.03 35.87
C TYR A 320 28.32 11.16 36.53
N LEU A 321 28.58 10.70 37.76
CA LEU A 321 27.65 9.86 38.52
C LEU A 321 26.29 10.55 38.75
N LYS A 322 26.30 11.84 39.06
CA LYS A 322 25.06 12.61 39.28
C LYS A 322 24.22 12.73 38.01
N THR A 323 24.85 12.84 36.85
CA THR A 323 24.17 13.20 35.58
C THR A 323 23.82 11.97 34.74
N PHE A 324 24.70 10.97 34.72
CA PHE A 324 24.58 9.79 33.85
C PHE A 324 24.41 8.48 34.61
N GLY A 325 24.75 8.45 35.91
CA GLY A 325 24.74 7.24 36.72
C GLY A 325 26.06 6.47 36.64
N LYS A 326 26.05 5.23 37.15
CA LYS A 326 27.19 4.31 37.13
C LYS A 326 27.02 3.34 35.97
N ASP A 327 28.05 3.18 35.15
CA ASP A 327 28.10 2.23 34.05
C ASP A 327 29.43 1.45 34.06
N ASP A 328 29.50 0.39 33.26
CA ASP A 328 30.63 -0.53 33.22
C ASP A 328 31.93 0.18 32.78
N GLU A 329 31.83 1.11 31.82
CA GLU A 329 32.98 1.89 31.32
C GLU A 329 33.59 2.75 32.44
N TYR A 330 32.73 3.46 33.17
CA TYR A 330 33.11 4.27 34.33
C TYR A 330 33.76 3.43 35.43
N GLU A 331 33.18 2.27 35.76
CA GLU A 331 33.76 1.35 36.75
C GLU A 331 35.15 0.86 36.35
N GLN A 332 35.29 0.44 35.09
CA GLN A 332 36.54 -0.07 34.56
C GLN A 332 37.63 1.00 34.59
N LEU A 333 37.30 2.24 34.20
CA LEU A 333 38.23 3.36 34.24
C LEU A 333 38.73 3.62 35.67
N LEU A 334 37.83 3.64 36.67
CA LEU A 334 38.25 3.87 38.05
C LEU A 334 39.09 2.72 38.62
N ARG A 335 38.77 1.47 38.29
CA ARG A 335 39.58 0.29 38.69
C ARG A 335 41.00 0.39 38.13
N GLN A 336 41.14 0.79 36.87
CA GLN A 336 42.45 0.93 36.21
C GLN A 336 43.39 1.91 36.94
N TYR A 337 42.84 2.96 37.55
CA TYR A 337 43.61 3.96 38.29
C TYR A 337 43.60 3.76 39.81
N GLY A 338 43.15 2.58 40.30
CA GLY A 338 43.15 2.24 41.73
C GLY A 338 42.15 3.03 42.57
N LEU A 339 41.10 3.57 41.93
CA LEU A 339 40.05 4.38 42.55
C LEU A 339 38.69 3.66 42.59
N GLY A 340 38.60 2.44 42.06
CA GLY A 340 37.40 1.60 42.14
C GLY A 340 37.30 0.91 43.50
N GLN A 341 36.16 1.11 44.19
CA GLN A 341 35.67 0.17 45.20
C GLN A 341 34.75 -0.85 44.55
#